data_AF-A0A920KNQ6-F1
#
_entry.id   AF-A0A920KNQ6-F1
#
_cell.length_a   1.000
_cell.length_b   1.000
_cell.length_c   1.000
_cell.angle_alpha   90.00
_cell.angle_beta   90.00
_cell.angle_gamma   90.00
#
_symmetry.space_group_name_H-M   'P 1'
#
loop_
_entity.id
_entity.type
_entity.pdbx_description
1 polymer ?
#
loop_
_entity_poly.entity_id
_entity_poly.type
_entity_poly.pdbx_seq_one_letter_code
_entity_poly.pdbx_strand_id
1 'polypeptide(L)'
;MQVWDAQGSGRIDFNARDVQTPSLGHIVENRLTLQALLTCAESCPQVEVLWEHGLAAMSFVDGGWEIECDGGKSSMRRWLWGLMVRGPGTGVDRNAGQAMEL
;
A
#
# COMPACT_ATOMS: atom_id res chain seq x y z
N MET A 1 -26.83 -7.42 -4.07
CA MET A 1 -25.90 -8.40 -3.47
C MET A 1 -26.68 -9.17 -2.41
N GLN A 2 -26.43 -10.48 -2.32
CA GLN A 2 -27.08 -11.35 -1.35
C GLN A 2 -26.00 -12.08 -0.58
N VAL A 3 -26.15 -12.12 0.74
CA VAL A 3 -25.27 -12.89 1.63
C VAL A 3 -26.17 -13.84 2.39
N TRP A 4 -25.84 -15.12 2.37
CA TRP A 4 -26.60 -16.16 3.05
C TRP A 4 -25.67 -17.08 3.80
N ASP A 5 -26.18 -17.63 4.90
CA ASP A 5 -25.53 -18.74 5.57
C ASP A 5 -25.79 -20.03 4.78
N ALA A 6 -24.79 -20.91 4.73
CA ALA A 6 -24.85 -22.17 3.99
C ALA A 6 -25.71 -23.24 4.69
N GLN A 7 -25.92 -23.13 6.00
CA GLN A 7 -26.62 -24.15 6.80
C GLN A 7 -27.87 -23.64 7.54
N GLY A 8 -27.97 -22.33 7.79
CA GLY A 8 -29.14 -21.70 8.40
C GLY A 8 -30.11 -21.04 7.40
N SER A 9 -31.13 -20.37 7.93
CA SER A 9 -32.09 -19.55 7.15
C SER A 9 -31.71 -18.07 7.08
N GLY A 10 -30.54 -17.70 7.62
CA GLY A 10 -30.07 -16.31 7.62
C GLY A 10 -29.76 -15.82 6.21
N ARG A 11 -30.40 -14.72 5.81
CA ARG A 11 -30.16 -14.05 4.53
C ARG A 11 -30.24 -12.53 4.68
N ILE A 12 -29.32 -11.83 4.02
CA ILE A 12 -29.32 -10.37 3.89
C ILE A 12 -29.27 -10.02 2.41
N ASP A 13 -30.19 -9.16 1.99
CA ASP A 13 -30.30 -8.62 0.64
C ASP A 13 -30.05 -7.11 0.70
N PHE A 14 -29.12 -6.60 -0.10
CA PHE A 14 -28.87 -5.15 -0.21
C PHE A 14 -28.47 -4.76 -1.63
N ASN A 15 -28.85 -3.56 -2.05
CA ASN A 15 -28.50 -3.05 -3.37
C ASN A 15 -28.15 -1.55 -3.34
N ALA A 16 -27.50 -1.06 -4.38
CA ALA A 16 -27.00 0.32 -4.45
C ALA A 16 -28.13 1.37 -4.46
N ARG A 17 -29.32 1.02 -4.97
CA ARG A 17 -30.49 1.91 -4.97
C ARG A 17 -30.95 2.21 -3.55
N ASP A 18 -30.88 1.23 -2.65
CA ASP A 18 -31.32 1.37 -1.26
C ASP A 18 -30.48 2.43 -0.51
N VAL A 19 -29.22 2.64 -0.94
CA VAL A 19 -28.28 3.63 -0.38
C VAL A 19 -28.04 4.83 -1.30
N GLN A 20 -28.84 4.97 -2.37
CA GLN A 20 -28.75 6.06 -3.34
C GLN A 20 -27.36 6.24 -3.99
N THR A 21 -26.61 5.13 -4.14
CA THR A 21 -25.32 5.14 -4.84
C THR A 21 -25.46 4.50 -6.23
N PRO A 22 -24.61 4.88 -7.20
CA PRO A 22 -24.64 4.30 -8.54
C PRO A 22 -24.18 2.83 -8.55
N SER A 23 -23.31 2.45 -7.61
CA SER A 23 -22.78 1.10 -7.44
C SER A 23 -22.46 0.83 -5.96
N LEU A 24 -22.36 -0.46 -5.59
CA LEU A 24 -21.87 -0.88 -4.25
C LEU A 24 -20.34 -0.83 -4.15
N GLY A 25 -19.66 -0.69 -5.29
CA GLY A 25 -18.22 -0.79 -5.44
C GLY A 25 -17.85 -1.41 -6.80
N HIS A 26 -16.55 -1.65 -6.98
CA HIS A 26 -15.99 -2.24 -8.19
C HIS A 26 -15.10 -3.43 -7.81
N ILE A 27 -15.21 -4.53 -8.56
CA ILE A 27 -14.21 -5.59 -8.54
C ILE A 27 -13.16 -5.19 -9.56
N VAL A 28 -11.91 -5.07 -9.11
CA VAL A 28 -10.80 -4.63 -9.95
C VAL A 28 -9.71 -5.69 -9.97
N GLU A 29 -9.02 -5.78 -11.09
CA GLU A 29 -7.82 -6.63 -11.17
C GLU A 29 -6.68 -5.97 -10.40
N ASN A 30 -6.14 -6.69 -9.43
CA ASN A 30 -5.03 -6.21 -8.60
C ASN A 30 -3.84 -5.75 -9.46
N ARG A 31 -3.50 -6.54 -10.50
CA ARG A 31 -2.37 -6.23 -11.39
C ARG A 31 -2.54 -4.90 -12.12
N LEU A 32 -3.74 -4.64 -12.66
CA LEU A 32 -4.03 -3.37 -13.36
C LEU A 32 -4.06 -2.20 -12.38
N THR A 33 -4.59 -2.41 -11.18
CA THR A 33 -4.64 -1.39 -10.13
C THR A 33 -3.23 -0.98 -9.69
N LEU A 34 -2.35 -1.95 -9.43
CA LEU A 34 -0.96 -1.70 -9.08
C LEU A 34 -0.21 -0.99 -10.20
N GLN A 35 -0.42 -1.41 -11.46
CA GLN A 35 0.20 -0.75 -12.61
C GLN A 35 -0.23 0.72 -12.72
N ALA A 36 -1.53 1.01 -12.58
CA ALA A 36 -2.04 2.38 -12.62
C ALA A 36 -1.48 3.24 -11.48
N LEU A 37 -1.44 2.71 -10.27
CA LEU A 37 -0.87 3.41 -9.11
C LEU A 37 0.63 3.72 -9.32
N LEU A 38 1.38 2.76 -9.86
CA LEU A 38 2.79 2.97 -10.16
C LEU A 38 2.99 4.07 -11.21
N THR A 39 2.22 4.04 -12.31
CA THR A 39 2.27 5.09 -13.34
C THR A 39 1.96 6.47 -12.75
N CYS A 40 0.99 6.57 -11.84
CA CYS A 40 0.70 7.80 -11.12
C CYS A 40 1.86 8.26 -10.23
N ALA A 41 2.51 7.33 -9.51
CA ALA A 41 3.66 7.62 -8.67
C ALA A 41 4.86 8.14 -9.47
N GLU A 42 5.19 7.47 -10.57
CA GLU A 42 6.27 7.88 -11.48
C GLU A 42 6.02 9.24 -12.16
N SER A 43 4.75 9.61 -12.31
CA SER A 43 4.36 10.92 -12.87
C SER A 43 4.36 12.05 -11.82
N CYS A 44 4.55 11.74 -10.54
CA CYS A 44 4.51 12.72 -9.47
C CYS A 44 5.93 13.26 -9.19
N PRO A 45 6.22 14.57 -9.40
CA PRO A 45 7.57 15.11 -9.26
C PRO A 45 8.17 15.03 -7.85
N GLN A 46 7.34 14.78 -6.84
CA GLN A 46 7.74 14.69 -5.43
C GLN A 46 7.89 13.23 -4.95
N VAL A 47 7.69 12.26 -5.84
CA VAL A 47 7.78 10.83 -5.52
C VAL A 47 8.90 10.23 -6.35
N GLU A 48 9.81 9.54 -5.67
CA GLU A 48 10.86 8.75 -6.31
C GLU A 48 10.58 7.27 -6.10
N VAL A 49 10.61 6.50 -7.20
CA VAL A 49 10.41 5.04 -7.16
C VAL A 49 11.76 4.36 -7.34
N LEU A 50 12.24 3.70 -6.28
CA LEU A 50 13.50 2.97 -6.27
C LEU A 50 13.25 1.46 -6.37
N TRP A 51 13.50 0.90 -7.54
CA TRP A 51 13.39 -0.54 -7.79
C TRP A 51 14.62 -1.30 -7.33
N GLU A 52 14.46 -2.53 -6.84
CA GLU A 52 15.58 -3.39 -6.42
C GLU A 52 16.43 -2.81 -5.28
N HIS A 53 15.92 -1.79 -4.58
CA HIS A 53 16.53 -1.20 -3.39
C HIS A 53 15.86 -1.79 -2.15
N GLY A 54 16.20 -3.05 -1.83
CA GLY A 54 15.75 -3.68 -0.59
C GLY A 54 16.26 -2.91 0.63
N LEU A 55 15.41 -2.70 1.63
CA LEU A 55 15.80 -2.07 2.90
C LEU A 55 16.68 -3.03 3.70
N ALA A 56 17.93 -2.63 3.95
CA ALA A 56 18.88 -3.39 4.76
C ALA A 56 18.86 -2.92 6.22
N ALA A 57 18.81 -1.61 6.46
CA ALA A 57 18.71 -1.03 7.80
C ALA A 57 18.03 0.34 7.76
N MET A 58 17.44 0.73 8.89
CA MET A 58 16.84 2.05 9.08
C MET A 58 17.10 2.53 10.51
N SER A 59 17.56 3.78 10.65
CA SER A 59 17.79 4.40 11.96
C SER A 59 17.27 5.83 11.98
N PHE A 60 16.83 6.28 13.15
CA PHE A 60 16.42 7.66 13.37
C PHE A 60 17.58 8.43 14.01
N VAL A 61 18.13 9.41 13.29
CA VAL A 61 19.31 10.18 13.70
C VAL A 61 19.07 11.66 13.41
N ASP A 62 19.39 12.52 14.38
CA ASP A 62 19.28 13.99 14.26
C ASP A 62 17.93 14.51 13.73
N GLY A 63 16.82 13.88 14.11
CA GLY A 63 15.48 14.29 13.70
C GLY A 63 15.09 13.86 12.27
N GLY A 64 15.84 12.95 11.66
CA GLY A 64 15.56 12.38 10.34
C GLY A 64 15.80 10.87 10.29
N TRP A 65 15.44 10.27 9.16
CA TRP A 65 15.65 8.84 8.92
C TRP A 65 16.87 8.62 8.04
N GLU A 66 17.80 7.79 8.50
CA GLU A 66 18.87 7.27 7.66
C GLU A 66 18.53 5.84 7.24
N ILE A 67 18.68 5.56 5.94
CA ILE A 67 18.26 4.31 5.33
C ILE A 67 19.46 3.69 4.62
N GLU A 68 19.71 2.42 4.91
CA GLU A 68 20.66 1.61 4.17
C GLU A 68 19.86 0.66 3.29
N CYS A 69 20.14 0.71 1.98
CA CYS A 69 19.55 -0.21 1.02
C CYS A 69 20.62 -1.13 0.45
N ASP A 70 20.20 -2.27 -0.10
CA ASP A 70 21.09 -3.27 -0.71
C ASP A 70 21.95 -2.70 -1.86
N GLY A 71 21.54 -1.57 -2.46
CA GLY A 71 22.26 -0.84 -3.52
C GLY A 71 23.22 0.27 -3.04
N GLY A 72 23.32 0.51 -1.73
CA GLY A 72 24.11 1.60 -1.14
C GLY A 72 23.34 2.40 -0.07
N LYS A 73 24.05 3.28 0.63
CA LYS A 73 23.46 4.12 1.69
C LYS A 73 22.73 5.33 1.10
N SER A 74 21.50 5.57 1.55
CA SER A 74 20.68 6.73 1.20
C SER A 74 20.23 7.44 2.47
N SER A 75 20.79 8.63 2.74
CA SER A 75 20.40 9.43 3.91
C SER A 75 19.25 10.37 3.54
N MET A 76 18.06 10.20 4.14
CA MET A 76 16.87 10.98 3.79
C MET A 76 16.43 11.88 4.96
N ARG A 77 16.65 13.20 4.82
CA ARG A 77 16.50 14.14 5.93
C ARG A 77 15.07 14.66 6.17
N ARG A 78 14.07 14.23 5.40
CA ARG A 78 12.69 14.72 5.55
C ARG A 78 11.65 13.68 5.17
N TRP A 79 10.77 13.38 6.12
CA TRP A 79 9.55 12.53 6.05
C TRP A 79 9.62 11.38 5.05
N LEU A 80 9.91 10.17 5.54
CA LEU A 80 9.80 8.96 4.74
C LEU A 80 8.33 8.51 4.69
N TRP A 81 7.75 8.54 3.50
CA TRP A 81 6.53 7.77 3.21
C TRP A 81 6.87 6.73 2.16
N GLY A 82 7.28 5.55 2.61
CA GLY A 82 7.71 4.46 1.75
C GLY A 82 6.66 3.37 1.69
N LEU A 83 5.95 3.25 0.56
CA LEU A 83 5.27 2.01 0.22
C LEU A 83 6.29 1.07 -0.43
N MET A 84 6.91 0.22 0.37
CA MET A 84 7.85 -0.77 -0.16
C MET A 84 7.08 -1.96 -0.74
N VAL A 85 6.92 -1.98 -2.06
CA VAL A 85 6.33 -3.13 -2.77
C VAL A 85 7.45 -4.11 -3.12
N ARG A 86 7.59 -5.16 -2.31
CA ARG A 86 8.54 -6.23 -2.58
C ARG A 86 7.94 -7.18 -3.64
N GLY A 87 8.75 -7.60 -4.62
CA GLY A 87 8.34 -8.52 -5.69
C GLY A 87 7.80 -9.86 -5.17
N PRO A 88 7.05 -10.61 -5.99
CA PRO A 88 6.35 -11.82 -5.55
C PRO A 88 7.33 -12.86 -4.98
N GLY A 89 7.18 -13.20 -3.68
CA GLY A 89 7.95 -14.26 -3.01
C GLY A 89 8.47 -13.95 -1.61
N THR A 90 8.25 -12.75 -1.05
CA THR A 90 8.77 -12.39 0.27
C THR A 90 7.72 -11.64 1.09
N GLY A 91 7.49 -12.09 2.32
CA GLY A 91 6.40 -11.63 3.19
C GLY A 91 6.41 -10.12 3.47
N VAL A 92 5.23 -9.58 3.77
CA VAL A 92 5.01 -8.19 4.18
C VAL A 92 5.85 -7.88 5.42
N ASP A 93 6.80 -6.96 5.31
CA ASP A 93 7.50 -6.43 6.47
C ASP A 93 6.55 -5.52 7.26
N ARG A 94 6.31 -5.87 8.51
CA ARG A 94 5.34 -5.18 9.39
C ARG A 94 5.85 -3.84 9.89
N ASN A 95 7.12 -3.50 9.62
CA ASN A 95 7.75 -2.29 10.14
C ASN A 95 7.49 -1.02 9.31
N ALA A 96 6.91 -1.11 8.11
CA ALA A 96 6.59 0.08 7.30
C ALA A 96 5.46 0.95 7.91
N GLY A 97 4.67 0.39 8.85
CA GLY A 97 3.51 1.06 9.45
C GLY A 97 3.78 1.94 10.68
N GLN A 98 5.02 2.00 11.20
CA GLN A 98 5.29 2.68 12.47
C GLN A 98 5.75 4.15 12.36
N ALA A 99 5.81 4.72 11.15
CA ALA A 99 6.28 6.09 10.96
C ALA A 99 5.24 7.20 11.23
N MET A 100 4.10 6.88 11.85
CA MET A 100 2.95 7.80 11.98
C MET A 100 2.66 8.31 13.40
N GLU A 101 3.44 7.92 14.41
CA GLU A 101 3.25 8.37 15.80
C GLU A 101 4.55 8.94 16.40
N LEU A 102 5.08 10.03 15.85
CA LEU A 102 5.90 11.02 16.57
C LEU A 102 5.78 12.40 15.91
#